data_AF-A0AAW2GH78-F1
#
_entry.id   AF-A0AAW2GH78-F1
#
_cell.length_a   1.000
_cell.length_b   1.000
_cell.length_c   1.000
_cell.angle_alpha   90.00
_cell.angle_beta   90.00
_cell.angle_gamma   90.00
#
_symmetry.space_group_name_H-M   'P 1'
#
loop_
_entity.id
_entity.type
_entity.pdbx_description
1 polymer ?
#
loop_
_entity_poly.entity_id
_entity_poly.type
_entity_poly.pdbx_seq_one_letter_code
_entity_poly.pdbx_strand_id
1 'polypeptide(L)'
;MLRFYWNMIMTVIFLYFFMTVPYIICFSRIGRNRGLECWNIVYPTYVICIIDIILNFITGFVSCDGHDIFLDVTVVARHYIKGFFLIDLISSIPYPWLYSIFISSSDTYSNSALLIFEFLPILKFIRICTLRRYIQQINANFGISQTQHIIIWLVILTLLIFHWSSCLSYIVPYIVTYLQGKPIEDSDAYYISTKLYNSLDWEIYLIFLHIGVSNLIGSNFKEFESFGTSDKAIRCILLLLGKSYIIYLIVIILQLLESSAKSELKYQQIMLEVKKYIRQKKLPLYLQDKLILYYKYRYWGYFFDENIISKTLSNHLNEEILLHSSQRLLDIPILRNLPHNVLRNLLSSLKMVIYLKDDVIYKAGTEGTYMYFIANGTVALITYSGKEICHLYDGDYFGHDSLLSTNQRRQESVIALEVCELLCLNRYDFKRYFAKNLRA
;
A
#
# COMPACT_ATOMS: atom_id res chain seq x y z
N MET A 1 13.41 5.28 19.98
CA MET A 1 14.34 4.22 19.52
C MET A 1 14.16 2.90 20.29
N LEU A 2 14.31 2.84 21.62
CA LEU A 2 14.21 1.57 22.38
C LEU A 2 12.88 0.81 22.14
N ARG A 3 11.74 1.49 22.19
CA ARG A 3 10.42 0.87 21.94
C ARG A 3 10.28 0.29 20.53
N PHE A 4 10.92 0.89 19.54
CA PHE A 4 10.90 0.39 18.18
C PHE A 4 11.61 -0.97 18.07
N TYR A 5 12.82 -1.08 18.61
CA TYR A 5 13.54 -2.36 18.67
C TYR A 5 12.78 -3.40 19.48
N TRP A 6 12.15 -3.00 20.59
CA TRP A 6 11.29 -3.90 21.36
C TRP A 6 10.09 -4.42 20.53
N ASN A 7 9.40 -3.56 19.78
CA ASN A 7 8.32 -3.97 18.90
C ASN A 7 8.81 -4.92 17.79
N MET A 8 10.04 -4.75 17.28
CA MET A 8 10.64 -5.71 16.34
C MET A 8 10.85 -7.09 16.99
N ILE A 9 11.41 -7.13 18.21
CA ILE A 9 11.56 -8.38 18.97
C ILE A 9 10.19 -9.04 19.19
N MET A 10 9.19 -8.27 19.65
CA MET A 10 7.85 -8.81 19.89
C MET A 10 7.15 -9.28 18.60
N THR A 11 7.44 -8.67 17.45
CA THR A 11 6.96 -9.14 16.15
C THR A 11 7.46 -10.56 15.86
N VAL A 12 8.76 -10.80 16.06
CA VAL A 12 9.36 -12.13 15.89
C VAL A 12 8.79 -13.12 16.91
N ILE A 13 8.64 -12.71 18.17
CA ILE A 13 8.09 -13.56 19.24
C ILE A 13 6.64 -13.95 18.94
N PHE A 14 5.78 -13.04 18.49
CA PHE A 14 4.41 -13.38 18.11
C PHE A 14 4.34 -14.33 16.93
N LEU A 15 5.12 -14.08 15.86
CA LEU A 15 5.17 -14.98 14.70
C LEU A 15 5.65 -16.38 15.09
N TYR A 16 6.71 -16.45 15.91
CA TYR A 16 7.22 -17.71 16.44
C TYR A 16 6.14 -18.44 17.23
N PHE A 17 5.50 -17.75 18.18
CA PHE A 17 4.47 -18.33 19.04
C PHE A 17 3.24 -18.81 18.27
N PHE A 18 2.80 -18.07 17.25
CA PHE A 18 1.67 -18.45 16.39
C PHE A 18 1.94 -19.68 15.52
N MET A 19 3.21 -20.06 15.34
CA MET A 19 3.62 -21.26 14.62
C MET A 19 3.95 -22.41 15.57
N THR A 20 4.75 -22.18 16.61
CA THR A 20 5.27 -23.27 17.44
C THR A 20 4.25 -23.81 18.43
N VAL A 21 3.39 -22.97 19.00
CA VAL A 21 2.41 -23.41 20.01
C VAL A 21 1.37 -24.36 19.42
N PRO A 22 0.66 -24.03 18.31
CA PRO A 22 -0.26 -24.97 17.68
C PRO A 22 0.45 -26.25 17.22
N TYR A 23 1.66 -26.12 16.66
CA TYR A 23 2.47 -27.26 16.24
C TYR A 23 2.77 -28.23 17.40
N ILE A 24 3.28 -27.73 18.53
CA ILE A 24 3.65 -28.55 19.68
C ILE A 24 2.41 -29.25 20.24
N ILE A 25 1.31 -28.51 20.41
CA ILE A 25 0.05 -29.06 20.93
C ILE A 25 -0.42 -30.21 20.03
N CYS A 26 -0.47 -29.99 18.72
CA CYS A 26 -1.02 -30.98 17.78
C CYS A 26 -0.06 -32.17 17.58
N PHE A 27 1.16 -31.92 17.11
CA PHE A 27 2.01 -32.99 16.56
C PHE A 27 3.00 -33.58 17.58
N SER A 28 3.38 -32.84 18.62
CA SER A 28 4.34 -33.34 19.62
C SER A 28 3.64 -33.88 20.87
N ARG A 29 2.72 -33.10 21.43
CA ARG A 29 2.10 -33.37 22.72
C ARG A 29 0.94 -34.34 22.59
N ILE A 30 -0.10 -33.97 21.86
CA ILE A 30 -1.32 -34.79 21.72
C ILE A 30 -1.08 -35.96 20.76
N GLY A 31 -0.41 -35.71 19.62
CA GLY A 31 -0.21 -36.72 18.60
C GLY A 31 0.73 -37.88 18.94
N ARG A 32 1.73 -37.64 19.82
CA ARG A 32 2.74 -38.64 20.20
C ARG A 32 2.81 -38.91 21.71
N ASN A 33 1.95 -38.27 22.50
CA ASN A 33 1.97 -38.37 23.96
C ASN A 33 3.37 -38.08 24.55
N ARG A 34 4.15 -37.18 23.92
CA ARG A 34 5.48 -36.82 24.44
C ARG A 34 5.34 -36.08 25.77
N GLY A 35 6.33 -36.27 26.65
CA GLY A 35 6.44 -35.56 27.91
C GLY A 35 6.59 -34.04 27.73
N LEU A 36 6.71 -33.32 28.85
CA LEU A 36 6.73 -31.86 28.89
C LEU A 36 7.96 -31.23 28.20
N GLU A 37 8.98 -32.03 27.87
CA GLU A 37 10.22 -31.60 27.21
C GLU A 37 10.00 -30.92 25.85
N CYS A 38 8.90 -31.23 25.14
CA CYS A 38 8.57 -30.59 23.87
C CYS A 38 8.35 -29.08 23.99
N TRP A 39 8.04 -28.58 25.20
CA TRP A 39 7.83 -27.16 25.47
C TRP A 39 9.14 -26.37 25.71
N ASN A 40 10.29 -27.04 25.86
CA ASN A 40 11.58 -26.41 26.14
C ASN A 40 11.93 -25.33 25.11
N ILE A 41 11.56 -25.52 23.85
CA ILE A 41 11.84 -24.58 22.76
C ILE A 41 11.01 -23.28 22.86
N VAL A 42 9.91 -23.28 23.63
CA VAL A 42 9.02 -22.12 23.79
C VAL A 42 9.27 -21.40 25.12
N TYR A 43 9.84 -22.05 26.13
CA TYR A 43 10.09 -21.46 27.45
C TYR A 43 10.80 -20.09 27.45
N PRO A 44 11.86 -19.85 26.65
CA PRO A 44 12.50 -18.53 26.60
C PRO A 44 11.53 -17.41 26.17
N THR A 45 10.55 -17.72 25.32
CA THR A 45 9.59 -16.74 24.81
C THR A 45 8.56 -16.31 25.85
N TYR A 46 8.23 -17.17 26.83
CA TYR A 46 7.36 -16.79 27.94
C TYR A 46 7.99 -15.72 28.82
N VAL A 47 9.30 -15.81 29.08
CA VAL A 47 10.04 -14.77 29.83
C VAL A 47 9.95 -13.42 29.12
N ILE A 48 10.15 -13.41 27.80
CA ILE A 48 10.06 -12.18 26.98
C ILE A 48 8.63 -11.62 27.01
N CYS A 49 7.61 -12.47 26.94
CA CYS A 49 6.21 -12.05 27.06
C CYS A 49 5.89 -11.43 28.44
N ILE A 50 6.46 -11.97 29.53
CA ILE A 50 6.30 -11.38 30.87
C ILE A 50 6.94 -9.99 30.94
N ILE A 51 8.13 -9.83 30.35
CA ILE A 51 8.79 -8.51 30.24
C ILE A 51 7.92 -7.55 29.42
N ASP A 52 7.31 -8.02 28.32
CA ASP A 52 6.40 -7.18 27.51
C ASP A 52 5.19 -6.69 28.31
N ILE A 53 4.60 -7.54 29.16
CA ILE A 53 3.51 -7.13 30.05
C ILE A 53 3.95 -5.99 30.95
N ILE A 54 5.12 -6.12 31.60
CA ILE A 54 5.67 -5.07 32.48
C ILE A 54 5.90 -3.78 31.70
N LEU A 55 6.49 -3.87 30.51
CA LEU A 55 6.74 -2.70 29.66
C LEU A 55 5.45 -2.04 29.17
N ASN A 56 4.40 -2.80 28.90
CA ASN A 56 3.10 -2.26 28.46
C ASN A 56 2.39 -1.45 29.56
N PHE A 57 2.71 -1.65 30.85
CA PHE A 57 2.24 -0.78 31.92
C PHE A 57 2.92 0.60 31.95
N ILE A 58 4.10 0.72 31.33
CA ILE A 58 4.93 1.93 31.36
C ILE A 58 4.95 2.62 29.99
N THR A 59 4.52 1.93 28.92
CA THR A 59 4.55 2.46 27.55
C THR A 59 3.28 3.26 27.26
N GLY A 60 3.46 4.54 26.94
CA GLY A 60 2.36 5.41 26.50
C GLY A 60 1.64 4.92 25.24
N PHE A 61 0.37 5.30 25.10
CA PHE A 61 -0.43 4.99 23.93
C PHE A 61 -0.87 6.26 23.21
N VAL A 62 -1.12 6.14 21.91
CA VAL A 62 -1.61 7.23 21.07
C VAL A 62 -3.13 7.21 21.07
N SER A 63 -3.75 8.39 21.13
CA SER A 63 -5.21 8.55 20.98
C SER A 63 -5.70 7.94 19.67
N CYS A 64 -6.98 7.56 19.62
CA CYS A 64 -7.61 7.02 18.41
C CYS A 64 -7.49 7.98 17.21
N ASP A 65 -7.49 9.29 17.49
CA ASP A 65 -7.40 10.34 16.46
C ASP A 65 -5.94 10.66 16.07
N GLY A 66 -4.96 10.04 16.74
CA GLY A 66 -3.54 10.20 16.41
C GLY A 66 -2.90 11.49 16.92
N HIS A 67 -3.67 12.41 17.51
CA HIS A 67 -3.19 13.75 17.88
C HIS A 67 -2.48 13.81 19.24
N ASP A 68 -2.93 13.01 20.21
CA ASP A 68 -2.41 13.05 21.59
C ASP A 68 -1.67 11.75 21.96
N ILE A 69 -0.58 11.90 22.71
CA ILE A 69 0.18 10.79 23.29
C ILE A 69 0.02 10.84 24.81
N PHE A 70 -0.61 9.83 25.39
CA PHE A 70 -0.79 9.72 26.83
C PHE A 70 0.41 9.01 27.45
N LEU A 71 1.14 9.73 28.31
CA LEU A 71 2.35 9.24 29.00
C LEU A 71 2.15 9.01 30.50
N ASP A 72 1.00 9.44 31.07
CA ASP A 72 0.70 9.23 32.49
C ASP A 72 0.52 7.73 32.78
N VAL A 73 1.39 7.20 33.66
CA VAL A 73 1.45 5.79 34.04
C VAL A 73 0.10 5.29 34.59
N THR A 74 -0.63 6.12 35.33
CA THR A 74 -1.92 5.70 35.91
C THR A 74 -3.01 5.54 34.85
N VAL A 75 -3.00 6.41 33.84
CA VAL A 75 -3.92 6.37 32.70
C VAL A 75 -3.58 5.18 31.80
N VAL A 76 -2.29 4.99 31.52
CA VAL A 76 -1.78 3.85 30.74
C VAL A 76 -2.15 2.52 31.40
N ALA A 77 -1.90 2.38 32.71
CA ALA A 77 -2.21 1.16 33.45
C ALA A 77 -3.71 0.83 33.41
N ARG A 78 -4.59 1.81 33.66
CA ARG A 78 -6.05 1.60 33.58
C ARG A 78 -6.50 1.21 32.18
N HIS A 79 -5.94 1.84 31.15
CA HIS A 79 -6.23 1.51 29.77
C HIS A 79 -5.81 0.08 29.42
N TYR A 80 -4.60 -0.33 29.82
CA TYR A 80 -4.09 -1.67 29.54
C TYR A 80 -4.87 -2.76 30.30
N ILE A 81 -5.22 -2.52 31.57
CA ILE A 81 -6.02 -3.45 32.39
C ILE A 81 -7.40 -3.72 31.78
N LYS A 82 -8.07 -2.69 31.27
CA LYS A 82 -9.38 -2.82 30.59
C LYS A 82 -9.30 -3.49 29.22
N GLY A 83 -8.10 -3.56 28.63
CA GLY A 83 -7.86 -4.12 27.31
C GLY A 83 -7.23 -5.52 27.35
N PHE A 84 -5.95 -5.61 26.97
CA PHE A 84 -5.28 -6.88 26.71
C PHE A 84 -4.62 -7.53 27.94
N PHE A 85 -4.54 -6.85 29.08
CA PHE A 85 -3.79 -7.35 30.25
C PHE A 85 -4.16 -8.78 30.66
N LEU A 86 -5.45 -9.07 30.84
CA LEU A 86 -5.89 -10.42 31.27
C LEU A 86 -5.52 -11.49 30.23
N ILE A 87 -5.68 -11.17 28.95
CA ILE A 87 -5.33 -12.08 27.85
C ILE A 87 -3.83 -12.33 27.83
N ASP A 88 -3.00 -11.29 27.98
CA ASP A 88 -1.55 -11.46 28.01
C ASP A 88 -1.10 -12.23 29.23
N LEU A 89 -1.67 -11.97 30.40
CA LEU A 89 -1.30 -12.66 31.62
C LEU A 89 -1.59 -14.16 31.48
N ILE A 90 -2.80 -14.52 31.08
CA ILE A 90 -3.22 -15.92 30.93
C ILE A 90 -2.40 -16.61 29.82
N SER A 91 -2.22 -15.98 28.66
CA SER A 91 -1.47 -16.60 27.56
C SER A 91 0.04 -16.66 27.76
N SER A 92 0.60 -15.92 28.73
CA SER A 92 2.06 -15.85 28.97
C SER A 92 2.52 -16.65 30.18
N ILE A 93 1.64 -17.44 30.81
CA ILE A 93 2.01 -18.37 31.88
C ILE A 93 2.45 -19.71 31.25
N PRO A 94 3.65 -20.22 31.59
CA PRO A 94 4.09 -21.55 31.18
C PRO A 94 3.39 -22.62 32.02
N TYR A 95 2.14 -22.94 31.67
CA TYR A 95 1.33 -23.97 32.33
C TYR A 95 2.01 -25.34 32.48
N PRO A 96 2.87 -25.81 31.56
CA PRO A 96 3.67 -27.03 31.75
C PRO A 96 4.47 -27.09 33.05
N TRP A 97 4.93 -25.96 33.61
CA TRP A 97 5.66 -25.95 34.88
C TRP A 97 4.77 -26.27 36.07
N LEU A 98 3.49 -25.88 36.00
CA LEU A 98 2.51 -26.11 37.05
C LEU A 98 2.20 -27.61 37.23
N TYR A 99 2.36 -28.42 36.18
CA TYR A 99 2.20 -29.87 36.26
C TYR A 99 3.10 -30.52 37.33
N SER A 100 4.36 -30.07 37.43
CA SER A 100 5.31 -30.58 38.43
C SER A 100 4.91 -30.26 39.88
N ILE A 101 4.10 -29.22 40.06
CA ILE A 101 3.65 -28.71 41.37
C ILE A 101 2.30 -29.32 41.76
N PHE A 102 1.38 -29.50 40.79
CA PHE A 102 0.02 -29.99 41.04
C PHE A 102 -0.14 -31.51 40.92
N ILE A 103 0.80 -32.22 40.30
CA ILE A 103 0.74 -33.68 40.18
C ILE A 103 1.62 -34.31 41.25
N SER A 104 1.02 -34.66 42.40
CA SER A 104 1.63 -35.63 43.31
C SER A 104 1.33 -37.04 42.83
N SER A 105 2.38 -37.76 42.40
CA SER A 105 2.52 -39.21 42.27
C SER A 105 1.29 -40.05 41.85
N SER A 106 1.48 -40.72 40.70
CA SER A 106 0.96 -42.04 40.33
C SER A 106 -0.39 -42.18 39.63
N ASP A 107 -0.80 -41.23 38.80
CA ASP A 107 -1.62 -41.54 37.61
C ASP A 107 -1.43 -40.48 36.54
N THR A 108 -0.50 -40.73 35.61
CA THR A 108 -0.11 -39.83 34.52
C THR A 108 -1.24 -39.56 33.51
N TYR A 109 -2.35 -40.30 33.60
CA TYR A 109 -3.43 -40.36 32.62
C TYR A 109 -4.80 -39.87 33.13
N SER A 110 -4.95 -39.55 34.43
CA SER A 110 -6.27 -39.26 35.03
C SER A 110 -6.70 -37.79 34.98
N ASN A 111 -5.82 -36.87 34.56
CA ASN A 111 -6.10 -35.42 34.59
C ASN A 111 -6.29 -34.81 33.21
N SER A 112 -7.35 -35.23 32.50
CA SER A 112 -7.79 -34.61 31.23
C SER A 112 -8.03 -33.10 31.35
N ALA A 113 -8.38 -32.62 32.55
CA ALA A 113 -8.55 -31.19 32.84
C ALA A 113 -7.25 -30.38 32.71
N LEU A 114 -6.08 -30.97 32.94
CA LEU A 114 -4.81 -30.24 32.84
C LEU A 114 -4.45 -29.92 31.38
N LEU A 115 -4.88 -30.76 30.42
CA LEU A 115 -4.69 -30.50 28.99
C LEU A 115 -5.32 -29.18 28.54
N ILE A 116 -6.41 -28.75 29.17
CA ILE A 116 -7.09 -27.47 28.87
C ILE A 116 -6.13 -26.30 29.09
N PHE A 117 -5.31 -26.34 30.15
CA PHE A 117 -4.32 -25.29 30.42
C PHE A 117 -3.23 -25.21 29.35
N GLU A 118 -2.93 -26.31 28.65
CA GLU A 118 -1.96 -26.31 27.53
C GLU A 118 -2.50 -25.57 26.29
N PHE A 119 -3.82 -25.36 26.17
CA PHE A 119 -4.42 -24.57 25.10
C PHE A 119 -4.49 -23.06 25.40
N LEU A 120 -4.40 -22.63 26.66
CA LEU A 120 -4.47 -21.20 27.03
C LEU A 120 -3.43 -20.31 26.33
N PRO A 121 -2.19 -20.77 26.08
CA PRO A 121 -1.25 -20.08 25.20
C PRO A 121 -1.86 -19.58 23.89
N ILE A 122 -2.72 -20.38 23.22
CA ILE A 122 -3.35 -20.06 21.92
C ILE A 122 -4.10 -18.71 21.94
N LEU A 123 -4.61 -18.27 23.10
CA LEU A 123 -5.27 -16.97 23.26
C LEU A 123 -4.39 -15.78 22.84
N LYS A 124 -3.06 -15.95 22.80
CA LYS A 124 -2.14 -14.94 22.27
C LYS A 124 -2.47 -14.54 20.82
N PHE A 125 -3.16 -15.39 20.05
CA PHE A 125 -3.62 -15.08 18.69
C PHE A 125 -4.50 -13.82 18.62
N ILE A 126 -5.17 -13.44 19.71
CA ILE A 126 -5.91 -12.17 19.81
C ILE A 126 -4.99 -10.96 19.52
N ARG A 127 -3.67 -11.09 19.73
CA ARG A 127 -2.67 -10.07 19.39
C ARG A 127 -2.38 -9.94 17.89
N ILE A 128 -3.03 -10.68 16.99
CA ILE A 128 -2.83 -10.58 15.53
C ILE A 128 -3.00 -9.15 15.00
N CYS A 129 -3.95 -8.37 15.54
CA CYS A 129 -4.12 -6.95 15.18
C CYS A 129 -2.95 -6.08 15.67
N THR A 130 -2.34 -6.44 16.79
CA THR A 130 -1.13 -5.77 17.29
C THR A 130 0.09 -6.11 16.43
N LEU A 131 0.23 -7.38 16.02
CA LEU A 131 1.26 -7.80 15.07
C LEU A 131 1.18 -7.01 13.77
N ARG A 132 -0.01 -6.85 13.19
CA ARG A 132 -0.23 -6.04 11.98
C ARG A 132 0.27 -4.60 12.16
N ARG A 133 -0.06 -3.97 13.29
CA ARG A 133 0.40 -2.59 13.60
C ARG A 133 1.92 -2.52 13.74
N TYR A 134 2.56 -3.50 14.37
CA TYR A 134 4.02 -3.51 14.49
C TYR A 134 4.70 -3.67 13.13
N ILE A 135 4.21 -4.58 12.28
CA ILE A 135 4.71 -4.73 10.90
C ILE A 135 4.52 -3.42 10.11
N GLN A 136 3.39 -2.73 10.28
CA GLN A 136 3.14 -1.44 9.64
C GLN A 136 4.15 -0.37 10.06
N GLN A 137 4.44 -0.27 11.37
CA GLN A 137 5.43 0.67 11.90
C GLN A 137 6.85 0.36 11.41
N ILE A 138 7.22 -0.93 11.37
CA ILE A 138 8.51 -1.40 10.87
C ILE A 138 8.65 -1.03 9.38
N ASN A 139 7.65 -1.36 8.58
CA ASN A 139 7.66 -1.08 7.15
C ASN A 139 7.72 0.42 6.85
N ALA A 140 6.97 1.24 7.59
CA ALA A 140 7.03 2.69 7.46
C ALA A 140 8.45 3.25 7.72
N ASN A 141 9.15 2.72 8.73
CA ASN A 141 10.52 3.14 9.03
C ASN A 141 11.54 2.72 7.96
N PHE A 142 11.30 1.62 7.24
CA PHE A 142 12.14 1.19 6.12
C PHE A 142 11.74 1.84 4.77
N GLY A 143 10.79 2.78 4.76
CA GLY A 143 10.33 3.43 3.52
C GLY A 143 9.54 2.52 2.59
N ILE A 144 9.03 1.38 3.10
CA ILE A 144 8.19 0.45 2.35
C ILE A 144 6.84 1.11 2.08
N SER A 145 6.37 1.05 0.84
CA SER A 145 5.12 1.69 0.44
C SER A 145 3.90 1.03 1.11
N GLN A 146 2.78 1.75 1.19
CA GLN A 146 1.54 1.19 1.76
C GLN A 146 1.04 -0.05 0.99
N THR A 147 1.21 -0.07 -0.34
CA THR A 147 0.84 -1.22 -1.17
C THR A 147 1.70 -2.44 -0.86
N GLN A 148 3.01 -2.25 -0.74
CA GLN A 148 3.95 -3.33 -0.36
C GLN A 148 3.64 -3.85 1.05
N HIS A 149 3.32 -2.98 2.01
CA HIS A 149 2.91 -3.40 3.35
C HIS A 149 1.68 -4.31 3.34
N ILE A 150 0.64 -3.97 2.56
CA ILE A 150 -0.56 -4.81 2.43
C ILE A 150 -0.18 -6.18 1.87
N ILE A 151 0.67 -6.25 0.84
CA ILE A 151 1.13 -7.51 0.26
C ILE A 151 1.88 -8.36 1.29
N ILE A 152 2.84 -7.78 2.02
CA ILE A 152 3.60 -8.47 3.07
C ILE A 152 2.66 -9.05 4.13
N TRP A 153 1.67 -8.27 4.58
CA TRP A 153 0.68 -8.71 5.55
C TRP A 153 -0.16 -9.88 5.02
N LEU A 154 -0.64 -9.82 3.77
CA LEU A 154 -1.41 -10.90 3.16
C LEU A 154 -0.62 -12.19 3.03
N VAL A 155 0.69 -12.11 2.71
CA VAL A 155 1.57 -13.29 2.66
C VAL A 155 1.69 -13.92 4.04
N ILE A 156 2.01 -13.13 5.07
CA ILE A 156 2.11 -13.63 6.46
C ILE A 156 0.79 -14.25 6.92
N LEU A 157 -0.33 -13.58 6.67
CA LEU A 157 -1.66 -14.07 7.02
C LEU A 157 -2.00 -15.38 6.31
N THR A 158 -1.67 -15.51 5.03
CA THR A 158 -1.89 -16.75 4.24
C THR A 158 -1.09 -17.92 4.82
N LEU A 159 0.18 -17.71 5.13
CA LEU A 159 1.04 -18.74 5.73
C LEU A 159 0.51 -19.20 7.09
N LEU A 160 0.05 -18.26 7.93
CA LEU A 160 -0.57 -18.58 9.22
C LEU A 160 -1.88 -19.36 9.02
N ILE A 161 -2.75 -18.96 8.10
CA ILE A 161 -4.00 -19.67 7.81
C ILE A 161 -3.73 -21.10 7.34
N PHE A 162 -2.73 -21.30 6.46
CA PHE A 162 -2.32 -22.63 6.03
C PHE A 162 -1.80 -23.48 7.20
N HIS A 163 -0.94 -22.92 8.04
CA HIS A 163 -0.43 -23.64 9.21
C HIS A 163 -1.56 -24.04 10.18
N TRP A 164 -2.48 -23.10 10.48
CA TRP A 164 -3.58 -23.35 11.41
C TRP A 164 -4.64 -24.29 10.86
N SER A 165 -4.94 -24.25 9.56
CA SER A 165 -5.86 -25.23 8.94
C SER A 165 -5.30 -26.64 9.02
N SER A 166 -3.98 -26.78 8.95
CA SER A 166 -3.25 -28.05 9.09
C SER A 166 -3.35 -28.59 10.51
N CYS A 167 -3.08 -27.74 11.49
CA CYS A 167 -3.23 -28.06 12.92
C CYS A 167 -4.68 -28.45 13.25
N LEU A 168 -5.67 -27.69 12.77
CA LEU A 168 -7.09 -27.98 12.97
C LEU A 168 -7.53 -29.30 12.32
N SER A 169 -7.05 -29.57 11.11
CA SER A 169 -7.33 -30.83 10.40
C SER A 169 -6.78 -32.04 11.15
N TYR A 170 -5.70 -31.87 11.91
CA TYR A 170 -5.14 -32.92 12.76
C TYR A 170 -5.90 -33.07 14.09
N ILE A 171 -6.03 -31.97 14.83
CA ILE A 171 -6.41 -32.02 16.25
C ILE A 171 -7.90 -32.29 16.46
N VAL A 172 -8.77 -31.79 15.57
CA VAL A 172 -10.23 -31.92 15.75
C VAL A 172 -10.69 -33.39 15.66
N PRO A 173 -10.33 -34.15 14.60
CA PRO A 173 -10.66 -35.58 14.53
C PRO A 173 -10.08 -36.39 15.70
N TYR A 174 -8.87 -36.04 16.15
CA TYR A 174 -8.21 -36.68 17.29
C TYR A 174 -9.00 -36.47 18.60
N ILE A 175 -9.36 -35.21 18.91
CA ILE A 175 -10.13 -34.89 20.12
C ILE A 175 -11.50 -35.57 20.07
N VAL A 176 -12.19 -35.55 18.93
CA VAL A 176 -13.49 -36.22 18.78
C VAL A 176 -13.38 -37.72 19.06
N THR A 177 -12.32 -38.38 18.57
CA THR A 177 -12.05 -39.79 18.86
C THR A 177 -11.86 -40.01 20.36
N TYR A 178 -11.05 -39.18 21.01
CA TYR A 178 -10.78 -39.26 22.45
C TYR A 178 -12.07 -39.09 23.28
N LEU A 179 -12.92 -38.13 22.93
CA LEU A 179 -14.19 -37.86 23.61
C LEU A 179 -15.23 -38.98 23.41
N GLN A 180 -15.19 -39.70 22.30
CA GLN A 180 -16.09 -40.83 22.04
C GLN A 180 -15.77 -42.07 22.89
N GLY A 181 -14.62 -42.12 23.56
CA GLY A 181 -14.24 -43.21 24.46
C GLY A 181 -14.04 -44.57 23.76
N LYS A 182 -13.97 -44.59 22.42
CA LYS A 182 -13.66 -45.79 21.64
C LYS A 182 -12.17 -46.10 21.73
N PRO A 183 -11.75 -47.38 21.68
CA PRO A 183 -10.34 -47.72 21.55
C PRO A 183 -9.79 -47.00 20.31
N ILE A 184 -8.63 -46.35 20.49
CA ILE A 184 -8.02 -45.49 19.48
C ILE A 184 -7.80 -46.27 18.17
N GLU A 185 -7.46 -47.55 18.25
CA GLU A 185 -7.19 -48.43 17.10
C GLU A 185 -8.39 -48.65 16.17
N ASP A 186 -9.62 -48.50 16.68
CA ASP A 186 -10.86 -48.67 15.91
C ASP A 186 -11.41 -47.35 15.35
N SER A 187 -10.67 -46.24 15.51
CA SER A 187 -11.11 -44.93 15.01
C SER A 187 -11.02 -44.82 13.50
N ASP A 188 -12.03 -44.19 12.90
CA ASP A 188 -12.07 -43.84 11.48
C ASP A 188 -11.27 -42.57 11.16
N ALA A 189 -10.71 -41.89 12.16
CA ALA A 189 -9.92 -40.69 11.97
C ALA A 189 -8.69 -40.97 11.07
N TYR A 190 -8.46 -40.10 10.07
CA TYR A 190 -7.46 -40.31 9.03
C TYR A 190 -6.07 -40.66 9.58
N TYR A 191 -5.61 -39.96 10.62
CA TYR A 191 -4.31 -40.20 11.27
C TYR A 191 -4.13 -41.64 11.76
N ILE A 192 -5.20 -42.22 12.32
CA ILE A 192 -5.21 -43.55 12.93
C ILE A 192 -5.40 -44.60 11.84
N SER A 193 -6.41 -44.43 10.99
CA SER A 193 -6.77 -45.40 9.95
C SER A 193 -5.65 -45.66 8.94
N THR A 194 -4.82 -44.65 8.67
CA THR A 194 -3.65 -44.74 7.79
C THR A 194 -2.35 -45.11 8.52
N LYS A 195 -2.41 -45.37 9.82
CA LYS A 195 -1.26 -45.74 10.67
C LYS A 195 -0.09 -44.75 10.62
N LEU A 196 -0.40 -43.45 10.49
CA LEU A 196 0.61 -42.38 10.40
C LEU A 196 1.39 -42.18 11.70
N TYR A 197 0.95 -42.74 12.83
CA TYR A 197 1.70 -42.73 14.09
C TYR A 197 3.07 -43.41 14.01
N ASN A 198 3.31 -44.25 13.00
CA ASN A 198 4.62 -44.86 12.75
C ASN A 198 5.63 -43.95 12.02
N SER A 199 5.17 -42.82 11.47
CA SER A 199 6.00 -41.89 10.69
C SER A 199 6.69 -40.82 11.55
N LEU A 200 7.60 -40.06 10.94
CA LEU A 200 8.31 -38.97 11.62
C LEU A 200 7.41 -37.73 11.77
N ASP A 201 7.64 -36.90 12.81
CA ASP A 201 6.79 -35.73 13.12
C ASP A 201 6.64 -34.76 11.94
N TRP A 202 7.75 -34.53 11.25
CA TRP A 202 7.80 -33.60 10.13
C TRP A 202 7.07 -34.17 8.91
N GLU A 203 7.06 -35.50 8.72
CA GLU A 203 6.30 -36.16 7.65
C GLU A 203 4.80 -36.03 7.92
N ILE A 204 4.37 -36.29 9.16
CA ILE A 204 2.98 -36.09 9.60
C ILE A 204 2.58 -34.63 9.38
N TYR A 205 3.42 -33.69 9.80
CA TYR A 205 3.15 -32.27 9.61
C TYR A 205 2.99 -31.91 8.13
N LEU A 206 3.86 -32.40 7.24
CA LEU A 206 3.75 -32.13 5.80
C LEU A 206 2.50 -32.73 5.17
N ILE A 207 2.09 -33.93 5.60
CA ILE A 207 0.85 -34.56 5.15
C ILE A 207 -0.36 -33.72 5.58
N PHE A 208 -0.41 -33.31 6.85
CA PHE A 208 -1.49 -32.46 7.35
C PHE A 208 -1.42 -31.03 6.82
N LEU A 209 -0.23 -30.54 6.43
CA LEU A 209 -0.05 -29.29 5.69
C LEU A 209 -0.71 -29.37 4.32
N HIS A 210 -0.42 -30.44 3.58
CA HIS A 210 -1.05 -30.70 2.30
C HIS A 210 -2.59 -30.81 2.44
N ILE A 211 -3.08 -31.56 3.42
CA ILE A 211 -4.52 -31.70 3.71
C ILE A 211 -5.14 -30.35 4.07
N GLY A 212 -4.55 -29.60 5.01
CA GLY A 212 -5.07 -28.34 5.50
C GLY A 212 -5.14 -27.26 4.42
N VAL A 213 -4.13 -27.17 3.57
CA VAL A 213 -4.12 -26.27 2.40
C VAL A 213 -5.19 -26.69 1.39
N SER A 214 -5.29 -27.99 1.11
CA SER A 214 -6.28 -28.54 0.18
C SER A 214 -7.72 -28.29 0.63
N ASN A 215 -7.97 -28.41 1.95
CA ASN A 215 -9.26 -28.10 2.56
C ASN A 215 -9.64 -26.62 2.39
N LEU A 216 -8.70 -25.69 2.35
CA LEU A 216 -9.00 -24.26 2.13
C LEU A 216 -9.23 -23.93 0.65
N ILE A 217 -8.42 -24.53 -0.24
CA ILE A 217 -8.51 -24.28 -1.69
C ILE A 217 -9.75 -24.95 -2.28
N GLY A 218 -10.14 -26.10 -1.74
CA GLY A 218 -11.21 -26.94 -2.28
C GLY A 218 -10.74 -27.94 -3.32
N SER A 219 -9.51 -28.40 -3.19
CA SER A 219 -8.97 -29.48 -4.04
C SER A 219 -9.44 -30.84 -3.51
N ASN A 220 -9.66 -31.79 -4.42
CA ASN A 220 -9.98 -33.19 -4.09
C ASN A 220 -8.80 -34.08 -4.45
N PHE A 221 -8.34 -34.88 -3.49
CA PHE A 221 -7.26 -35.85 -3.62
C PHE A 221 -7.68 -37.19 -3.01
N LYS A 222 -6.92 -38.25 -3.33
CA LYS A 222 -7.25 -39.64 -2.97
C LYS A 222 -7.24 -39.87 -1.46
N GLU A 223 -6.42 -39.13 -0.72
CA GLU A 223 -6.32 -39.18 0.74
C GLU A 223 -7.67 -38.91 1.43
N PHE A 224 -8.57 -38.16 0.77
CA PHE A 224 -9.89 -37.82 1.30
C PHE A 224 -10.89 -38.98 1.23
N GLU A 225 -10.62 -40.01 0.44
CA GLU A 225 -11.45 -41.23 0.43
C GLU A 225 -11.35 -41.98 1.75
N SER A 226 -10.19 -41.90 2.41
CA SER A 226 -9.90 -42.51 3.71
C SER A 226 -10.35 -41.66 4.91
N PHE A 227 -11.05 -40.55 4.68
CA PHE A 227 -11.49 -39.66 5.77
C PHE A 227 -12.67 -40.24 6.55
N GLY A 228 -12.52 -40.21 7.87
CA GLY A 228 -13.58 -40.50 8.81
C GLY A 228 -14.66 -39.42 8.83
N THR A 229 -15.67 -39.64 9.66
CA THR A 229 -16.81 -38.73 9.84
C THR A 229 -16.37 -37.36 10.37
N SER A 230 -15.48 -37.33 11.36
CA SER A 230 -14.96 -36.10 11.97
C SER A 230 -14.01 -35.34 11.02
N ASP A 231 -13.17 -36.04 10.26
CA ASP A 231 -12.31 -35.45 9.21
C ASP A 231 -13.15 -34.74 8.13
N LYS A 232 -14.24 -35.39 7.68
CA LYS A 232 -15.19 -34.81 6.72
C LYS A 232 -15.88 -33.57 7.28
N ALA A 233 -16.26 -33.58 8.56
CA ALA A 233 -16.89 -32.43 9.22
C ALA A 233 -15.97 -31.21 9.28
N ILE A 234 -14.72 -31.37 9.76
CA ILE A 234 -13.75 -30.26 9.81
C ILE A 234 -13.39 -29.77 8.41
N ARG A 235 -13.29 -30.67 7.42
CA ARG A 235 -13.10 -30.31 6.01
C ARG A 235 -14.22 -29.39 5.52
N CYS A 236 -15.49 -29.70 5.76
CA CYS A 236 -16.61 -28.84 5.35
C CYS A 236 -16.50 -27.42 5.93
N ILE A 237 -16.13 -27.30 7.21
CA ILE A 237 -15.95 -25.99 7.87
C ILE A 237 -14.78 -25.22 7.25
N LEU A 238 -13.62 -25.88 7.10
CA LEU A 238 -12.43 -25.26 6.51
C LEU A 238 -12.63 -24.89 5.04
N LEU A 239 -13.42 -25.65 4.28
CA LEU A 239 -13.81 -25.31 2.91
C LEU A 239 -14.60 -24.01 2.86
N LEU A 240 -15.61 -23.83 3.71
CA LEU A 240 -16.40 -22.61 3.74
C LEU A 240 -15.54 -21.39 4.10
N LEU A 241 -14.72 -21.51 5.15
CA LEU A 241 -13.80 -20.45 5.56
C LEU A 241 -12.75 -20.14 4.47
N GLY A 242 -12.22 -21.17 3.82
CA GLY A 242 -11.26 -21.07 2.72
C GLY A 242 -11.85 -20.36 1.51
N LYS A 243 -13.09 -20.68 1.11
CA LYS A 243 -13.79 -19.97 0.02
C LYS A 243 -14.01 -18.49 0.36
N SER A 244 -14.45 -18.17 1.57
CA SER A 244 -14.57 -16.77 2.02
C SER A 244 -13.23 -16.04 1.98
N TYR A 245 -12.14 -16.69 2.39
CA TYR A 245 -10.80 -16.12 2.37
C TYR A 245 -10.26 -15.88 0.95
N ILE A 246 -10.49 -16.81 0.01
CA ILE A 246 -10.09 -16.64 -1.39
C ILE A 246 -10.84 -15.46 -2.03
N ILE A 247 -12.13 -15.32 -1.77
CA ILE A 247 -12.91 -14.16 -2.23
C ILE A 247 -12.33 -12.86 -1.66
N TYR A 248 -12.03 -12.84 -0.36
CA TYR A 248 -11.37 -11.70 0.28
C TYR A 248 -10.04 -11.35 -0.38
N LEU A 249 -9.17 -12.35 -0.64
CA LEU A 249 -7.89 -12.13 -1.32
C LEU A 249 -8.06 -11.53 -2.72
N ILE A 250 -8.98 -12.06 -3.52
CA ILE A 250 -9.27 -11.54 -4.86
C ILE A 250 -9.71 -10.08 -4.79
N VAL A 251 -10.63 -9.74 -3.89
CA VAL A 251 -11.11 -8.36 -3.73
C VAL A 251 -9.97 -7.41 -3.37
N ILE A 252 -9.12 -7.77 -2.41
CA ILE A 252 -8.00 -6.91 -2.00
C ILE A 252 -6.97 -6.77 -3.14
N ILE A 253 -6.66 -7.84 -3.87
CA ILE A 253 -5.72 -7.78 -5.01
C ILE A 253 -6.27 -6.88 -6.11
N LEU A 254 -7.57 -6.97 -6.44
CA LEU A 254 -8.21 -6.10 -7.42
C LEU A 254 -8.16 -4.62 -6.99
N GLN A 255 -8.44 -4.32 -5.71
CA GLN A 255 -8.33 -2.97 -5.17
C GLN A 255 -6.89 -2.42 -5.26
N LEU A 256 -5.89 -3.26 -4.99
CA LEU A 256 -4.49 -2.86 -5.12
C LEU A 256 -4.11 -2.53 -6.56
N LEU A 257 -4.52 -3.37 -7.52
CA LEU A 257 -4.29 -3.17 -8.95
C LEU A 257 -4.98 -1.89 -9.47
N GLU A 258 -6.21 -1.65 -9.04
CA GLU A 258 -6.94 -0.42 -9.40
C GLU A 258 -6.25 0.82 -8.84
N SER A 259 -5.81 0.76 -7.57
CA SER A 259 -5.18 1.90 -6.90
C SER A 259 -3.83 2.27 -7.52
N SER A 260 -3.03 1.30 -7.95
CA SER A 260 -1.73 1.56 -8.58
C SER A 260 -1.87 2.06 -10.01
N ALA A 261 -2.89 1.59 -10.75
CA ALA A 261 -3.13 1.97 -12.13
C ALA A 261 -4.03 3.21 -12.31
N LYS A 262 -4.46 3.86 -11.21
CA LYS A 262 -5.48 4.92 -11.25
C LYS A 262 -5.16 6.07 -12.23
N SER A 263 -3.91 6.55 -12.23
CA SER A 263 -3.49 7.66 -13.11
C SER A 263 -3.45 7.25 -14.58
N GLU A 264 -3.03 6.02 -14.87
CA GLU A 264 -2.98 5.45 -16.21
C GLU A 264 -4.39 5.17 -16.76
N LEU A 265 -5.25 4.54 -15.94
CA LEU A 265 -6.66 4.28 -16.28
C LEU A 265 -7.39 5.60 -16.59
N LYS A 266 -7.09 6.67 -15.84
CA LYS A 266 -7.68 7.98 -16.10
C LYS A 266 -7.21 8.59 -17.43
N TYR A 267 -5.93 8.46 -17.76
CA TYR A 267 -5.42 8.86 -19.08
C TYR A 267 -6.08 8.06 -20.22
N GLN A 268 -6.22 6.74 -20.07
CA GLN A 268 -6.92 5.90 -21.04
C GLN A 268 -8.38 6.34 -21.23
N GLN A 269 -9.08 6.70 -20.15
CA GLN A 269 -10.45 7.24 -20.21
C GLN A 269 -10.51 8.53 -21.05
N ILE A 270 -9.60 9.48 -20.82
CA ILE A 270 -9.54 10.74 -21.59
C ILE A 270 -9.30 10.45 -23.07
N MET A 271 -8.36 9.54 -23.39
CA MET A 271 -8.07 9.17 -24.78
C MET A 271 -9.28 8.52 -25.48
N LEU A 272 -10.10 7.75 -24.77
CA LEU A 272 -11.35 7.20 -25.30
C LEU A 272 -12.37 8.31 -25.61
N GLU A 273 -12.50 9.30 -24.74
CA GLU A 273 -13.38 10.46 -24.96
C GLU A 273 -12.94 11.28 -26.17
N VAL A 274 -11.63 11.52 -26.32
CA VAL A 274 -11.05 12.21 -27.49
C VAL A 274 -11.36 11.45 -28.77
N LYS A 275 -11.18 10.12 -28.80
CA LYS A 275 -11.53 9.29 -29.96
C LYS A 275 -13.02 9.34 -30.28
N LYS A 276 -13.89 9.35 -29.26
CA LYS A 276 -15.34 9.51 -29.44
C LYS A 276 -15.68 10.86 -30.05
N TYR A 277 -15.04 11.93 -29.58
CA TYR A 277 -15.19 13.29 -30.11
C TYR A 277 -14.79 13.38 -31.60
N ILE A 278 -13.63 12.80 -31.96
CA ILE A 278 -13.15 12.70 -33.35
C ILE A 278 -14.22 12.08 -34.26
N ARG A 279 -14.76 10.93 -33.83
CA ARG A 279 -15.78 10.21 -34.59
C ARG A 279 -17.07 11.00 -34.73
N GLN A 280 -17.53 11.63 -33.65
CA GLN A 280 -18.76 12.43 -33.65
C GLN A 280 -18.66 13.66 -34.56
N LYS A 281 -17.48 14.30 -34.59
CA LYS A 281 -17.23 15.48 -35.44
C LYS A 281 -16.78 15.13 -36.86
N LYS A 282 -16.57 13.85 -37.18
CA LYS A 282 -16.09 13.37 -38.49
C LYS A 282 -14.85 14.13 -38.98
N LEU A 283 -13.86 14.28 -38.09
CA LEU A 283 -12.66 15.05 -38.39
C LEU A 283 -11.84 14.38 -39.51
N PRO A 284 -11.17 15.14 -40.39
CA PRO A 284 -10.27 14.59 -41.41
C PRO A 284 -9.04 13.93 -40.76
N LEU A 285 -8.47 12.90 -41.40
CA LEU A 285 -7.38 12.06 -40.84
C LEU A 285 -6.25 12.88 -40.22
N TYR A 286 -5.76 13.90 -40.94
CA TYR A 286 -4.68 14.76 -40.45
C TYR A 286 -5.00 15.42 -39.09
N LEU A 287 -6.26 15.80 -38.87
CA LEU A 287 -6.69 16.47 -37.64
C LEU A 287 -6.94 15.45 -36.52
N GLN A 288 -7.28 14.20 -36.86
CA GLN A 288 -7.36 13.10 -35.91
C GLN A 288 -5.98 12.80 -35.33
N ASP A 289 -4.99 12.60 -36.19
CA ASP A 289 -3.61 12.30 -35.80
C ASP A 289 -3.02 13.44 -34.98
N LYS A 290 -3.25 14.69 -35.40
CA LYS A 290 -2.85 15.89 -34.68
C LYS A 290 -3.47 15.96 -33.28
N LEU A 291 -4.77 15.73 -33.15
CA LEU A 291 -5.45 15.76 -31.84
C LEU A 291 -4.95 14.64 -30.92
N ILE A 292 -4.75 13.44 -31.44
CA ILE A 292 -4.21 12.31 -30.68
C ILE A 292 -2.78 12.62 -30.22
N LEU A 293 -1.93 13.18 -31.09
CA LEU A 293 -0.57 13.57 -30.78
C LEU A 293 -0.52 14.63 -29.69
N TYR A 294 -1.40 15.65 -29.76
CA TYR A 294 -1.53 16.68 -28.74
C TYR A 294 -1.80 16.08 -27.36
N TYR A 295 -2.81 15.22 -27.23
CA TYR A 295 -3.16 14.62 -25.94
C TYR A 295 -2.10 13.64 -25.42
N LYS A 296 -1.42 12.91 -26.31
CA LYS A 296 -0.27 12.05 -25.95
C LYS A 296 0.86 12.87 -25.34
N TYR A 297 1.19 14.01 -25.95
CA TYR A 297 2.25 14.90 -25.45
C TYR A 297 1.82 15.64 -24.18
N ARG A 298 0.56 16.09 -24.07
CA ARG A 298 0.07 16.82 -22.88
C ARG A 298 0.11 16.00 -21.57
N TYR A 299 -0.07 14.67 -21.66
CA TYR A 299 -0.22 13.80 -20.49
C TYR A 299 0.88 12.73 -20.35
N TRP A 300 1.73 12.49 -21.35
CA TRP A 300 2.83 11.50 -21.30
C TRP A 300 2.42 10.11 -20.74
N GLY A 301 1.19 9.65 -21.01
CA GLY A 301 0.70 8.35 -20.55
C GLY A 301 0.07 8.33 -19.15
N TYR A 302 0.13 9.42 -18.38
CA TYR A 302 -0.40 9.50 -17.02
C TYR A 302 -1.20 10.78 -16.81
N PHE A 303 -2.35 10.69 -16.14
CA PHE A 303 -3.13 11.87 -15.78
C PHE A 303 -2.87 12.32 -14.35
N PHE A 304 -2.61 13.61 -14.16
CA PHE A 304 -2.62 14.30 -12.88
C PHE A 304 -3.39 15.62 -12.99
N ASP A 305 -4.19 15.95 -11.97
CA ASP A 305 -4.95 17.20 -11.93
C ASP A 305 -4.16 18.26 -11.18
N GLU A 306 -3.45 19.11 -11.93
CA GLU A 306 -2.65 20.22 -11.41
C GLU A 306 -3.47 21.15 -10.50
N ASN A 307 -4.77 21.34 -10.76
CA ASN A 307 -5.60 22.25 -9.97
C ASN A 307 -5.91 21.66 -8.59
N ILE A 308 -6.16 20.35 -8.52
CA ILE A 308 -6.39 19.67 -7.24
C ILE A 308 -5.10 19.68 -6.43
N ILE A 309 -3.96 19.36 -7.05
CA ILE A 309 -2.65 19.38 -6.40
C ILE A 309 -2.35 20.78 -5.88
N SER A 310 -2.52 21.81 -6.70
CA SER A 310 -2.24 23.18 -6.27
C SER A 310 -3.18 23.62 -5.14
N LYS A 311 -4.45 23.21 -5.13
CA LYS A 311 -5.39 23.57 -4.05
C LYS A 311 -5.11 22.85 -2.71
N THR A 312 -4.48 21.69 -2.72
CA THR A 312 -4.15 20.96 -1.47
C THR A 312 -2.84 21.42 -0.84
N LEU A 313 -1.96 22.03 -1.62
CA LEU A 313 -0.68 22.55 -1.15
C LEU A 313 -0.87 23.88 -0.40
N SER A 314 0.00 24.15 0.57
CA SER A 314 0.06 25.47 1.19
C SER A 314 0.47 26.52 0.16
N ASN A 315 0.03 27.77 0.33
CA ASN A 315 0.39 28.84 -0.60
C ASN A 315 1.91 28.97 -0.76
N HIS A 316 2.66 28.87 0.34
CA HIS A 316 4.13 28.92 0.30
C HIS A 316 4.74 27.80 -0.55
N LEU A 317 4.27 26.57 -0.39
CA LEU A 317 4.81 25.42 -1.13
C LEU A 317 4.44 25.48 -2.63
N ASN A 318 3.24 25.95 -2.95
CA ASN A 318 2.86 26.24 -4.34
C ASN A 318 3.81 27.26 -4.98
N GLU A 319 4.15 28.32 -4.24
CA GLU A 319 5.04 29.37 -4.72
C GLU A 319 6.46 28.84 -4.93
N GLU A 320 6.98 28.00 -4.03
CA GLU A 320 8.28 27.35 -4.21
C GLU A 320 8.30 26.43 -5.44
N ILE A 321 7.26 25.62 -5.64
CA ILE A 321 7.13 24.75 -6.81
C ILE A 321 7.04 25.57 -8.09
N LEU A 322 6.28 26.67 -8.09
CA LEU A 322 6.17 27.58 -9.23
C LEU A 322 7.51 28.25 -9.54
N LEU A 323 8.27 28.70 -8.53
CA LEU A 323 9.59 29.30 -8.72
C LEU A 323 10.60 28.28 -9.25
N HIS A 324 10.58 27.04 -8.76
CA HIS A 324 11.48 26.00 -9.23
C HIS A 324 11.16 25.56 -10.66
N SER A 325 9.88 25.33 -10.99
CA SER A 325 9.47 24.96 -12.34
C SER A 325 9.72 26.05 -13.37
N SER A 326 9.72 27.31 -12.94
CA SER A 326 10.01 28.48 -13.78
C SER A 326 11.47 28.93 -13.78
N GLN A 327 12.39 28.15 -13.20
CA GLN A 327 13.80 28.57 -13.08
C GLN A 327 14.44 28.90 -14.44
N ARG A 328 14.09 28.16 -15.50
CA ARG A 328 14.52 28.45 -16.88
C ARG A 328 13.95 29.76 -17.43
N LEU A 329 12.80 30.22 -16.93
CA LEU A 329 12.23 31.51 -17.30
C LEU A 329 12.95 32.67 -16.62
N LEU A 330 13.67 32.43 -15.52
CA LEU A 330 14.46 33.47 -14.85
C LEU A 330 15.70 33.86 -15.65
N ASP A 331 16.14 32.99 -16.57
CA ASP A 331 17.24 33.27 -17.48
C ASP A 331 16.85 34.29 -18.56
N ILE A 332 15.55 34.51 -18.77
CA ILE A 332 15.05 35.48 -19.74
C ILE A 332 15.40 36.90 -19.24
N PRO A 333 16.16 37.71 -20.02
CA PRO A 333 16.68 39.00 -19.56
C PRO A 333 15.61 39.96 -19.04
N ILE A 334 14.42 39.95 -19.66
CA ILE A 334 13.30 40.82 -19.27
C ILE A 334 12.69 40.43 -17.91
N LEU A 335 12.81 39.16 -17.50
CA LEU A 335 12.28 38.63 -16.25
C LEU A 335 13.31 38.71 -15.11
N ARG A 336 14.61 38.56 -15.42
CA ARG A 336 15.70 38.60 -14.45
C ARG A 336 15.76 39.90 -13.64
N ASN A 337 15.38 41.01 -14.25
CA ASN A 337 15.44 42.33 -13.62
C ASN A 337 14.20 42.69 -12.81
N LEU A 338 13.20 41.81 -12.73
CA LEU A 338 11.98 42.06 -11.98
C LEU A 338 12.18 41.77 -10.48
N PRO A 339 11.65 42.61 -9.59
CA PRO A 339 11.58 42.30 -8.16
C PRO A 339 10.87 40.96 -7.89
N HIS A 340 11.35 40.19 -6.92
CA HIS A 340 10.81 38.84 -6.61
C HIS A 340 9.29 38.81 -6.36
N ASN A 341 8.72 39.86 -5.76
CA ASN A 341 7.27 39.98 -5.53
C ASN A 341 6.49 40.20 -6.84
N VAL A 342 7.07 40.94 -7.80
CA VAL A 342 6.48 41.16 -9.13
C VAL A 342 6.58 39.90 -9.97
N LEU A 343 7.76 39.26 -9.96
CA LEU A 343 8.02 37.99 -10.63
C LEU A 343 7.03 36.91 -10.19
N ARG A 344 6.77 36.78 -8.88
CA ARG A 344 5.79 35.85 -8.31
C ARG A 344 4.39 36.07 -8.89
N ASN A 345 3.91 37.30 -8.87
CA ASN A 345 2.58 37.64 -9.38
C ASN A 345 2.50 37.42 -10.90
N LEU A 346 3.59 37.67 -11.62
CA LEU A 346 3.70 37.38 -13.05
C LEU A 346 3.61 35.87 -13.32
N LEU A 347 4.38 35.04 -12.59
CA LEU A 347 4.38 33.59 -12.75
C LEU A 347 2.98 33.00 -12.53
N SER A 348 2.23 33.52 -11.55
CA SER A 348 0.84 33.10 -11.31
C SER A 348 -0.15 33.47 -12.43
N SER A 349 0.22 34.45 -13.28
CA SER A 349 -0.60 34.89 -14.43
C SER A 349 -0.25 34.18 -15.74
N LEU A 350 0.88 33.48 -15.79
CA LEU A 350 1.30 32.72 -16.96
C LEU A 350 0.44 31.47 -17.12
N LYS A 351 0.09 31.16 -18.37
CA LYS A 351 -0.62 29.93 -18.73
C LYS A 351 0.19 29.12 -19.71
N MET A 352 0.46 27.86 -19.38
CA MET A 352 1.14 26.93 -20.28
C MET A 352 0.22 26.51 -21.42
N VAL A 353 0.73 26.56 -22.65
CA VAL A 353 0.07 26.16 -23.89
C VAL A 353 1.06 25.36 -24.73
N ILE A 354 0.56 24.31 -25.37
CA ILE A 354 1.37 23.43 -26.21
C ILE A 354 0.99 23.65 -27.67
N TYR A 355 1.97 23.85 -28.52
CA TYR A 355 1.82 23.90 -29.98
C TYR A 355 2.58 22.73 -30.60
N LEU A 356 1.97 22.06 -31.57
CA LEU A 356 2.61 20.97 -32.29
C LEU A 356 3.46 21.51 -33.43
N LYS A 357 4.33 20.66 -33.98
CA LYS A 357 5.07 20.97 -35.20
C LYS A 357 4.15 21.47 -36.32
N ASP A 358 4.61 22.50 -37.02
CA ASP A 358 3.94 23.21 -38.11
C ASP A 358 2.69 24.02 -37.67
N ASP A 359 2.43 24.14 -36.36
CA ASP A 359 1.38 25.02 -35.86
C ASP A 359 1.74 26.48 -36.04
N VAL A 360 0.83 27.23 -36.65
CA VAL A 360 0.90 28.69 -36.69
C VAL A 360 0.38 29.24 -35.37
N ILE A 361 1.29 29.76 -34.54
CA ILE A 361 0.99 30.33 -33.22
C ILE A 361 0.19 31.64 -33.38
N TYR A 362 0.64 32.52 -34.27
CA TYR A 362 -0.14 33.66 -34.76
C TYR A 362 0.31 34.08 -36.16
N LYS A 363 -0.53 34.85 -36.85
CA LYS A 363 -0.24 35.39 -38.20
C LYS A 363 0.04 36.88 -38.16
N ALA A 364 0.92 37.34 -39.06
CA ALA A 364 1.13 38.76 -39.32
C ALA A 364 -0.21 39.45 -39.67
N GLY A 365 -0.38 40.71 -39.25
CA GLY A 365 -1.60 41.50 -39.46
C GLY A 365 -2.74 41.23 -38.46
N THR A 366 -2.66 40.18 -37.64
CA THR A 366 -3.66 39.90 -36.60
C THR A 366 -3.47 40.79 -35.37
N GLU A 367 -4.51 40.92 -34.53
CA GLU A 367 -4.37 41.62 -33.24
C GLU A 367 -3.64 40.76 -32.21
N GLY A 368 -2.68 41.36 -31.50
CA GLY A 368 -1.96 40.68 -30.43
C GLY A 368 -2.64 40.82 -29.08
N THR A 369 -3.15 39.71 -28.54
CA THR A 369 -3.75 39.66 -27.19
C THR A 369 -2.81 39.07 -26.13
N TYR A 370 -1.81 38.29 -26.56
CA TYR A 370 -0.86 37.60 -25.68
C TYR A 370 0.58 37.74 -26.21
N MET A 371 1.56 37.74 -25.30
CA MET A 371 2.95 37.43 -25.62
C MET A 371 3.29 36.04 -25.11
N TYR A 372 4.39 35.48 -25.60
CA TYR A 372 4.78 34.11 -25.35
C TYR A 372 6.23 34.05 -24.89
N PHE A 373 6.50 33.29 -23.84
CA PHE A 373 7.83 32.85 -23.43
C PHE A 373 8.02 31.40 -23.84
N ILE A 374 9.18 31.06 -24.38
CA ILE A 374 9.49 29.70 -24.83
C ILE A 374 10.09 28.92 -23.66
N ALA A 375 9.34 27.97 -23.12
CA ALA A 375 9.81 27.10 -22.05
C ALA A 375 10.62 25.91 -22.61
N ASN A 376 10.17 25.38 -23.75
CA ASN A 376 10.83 24.29 -24.48
C ASN A 376 10.38 24.31 -25.95
N GLY A 377 11.32 24.17 -26.88
CA GLY A 377 11.09 24.02 -28.31
C GLY A 377 11.50 25.23 -29.14
N THR A 378 11.46 25.08 -30.47
CA THR A 378 11.94 26.08 -31.43
C THR A 378 10.80 26.63 -32.29
N VAL A 379 10.75 27.96 -32.44
CA VAL A 379 9.79 28.65 -33.32
C VAL A 379 10.50 29.47 -34.39
N ALA A 380 9.89 29.57 -35.56
CA ALA A 380 10.33 30.40 -36.67
C ALA A 380 9.48 31.67 -36.81
N LEU A 381 10.12 32.83 -36.94
CA LEU A 381 9.49 34.10 -37.25
C LEU A 381 9.51 34.32 -38.76
N ILE A 382 8.35 34.60 -39.35
CA ILE A 382 8.18 34.71 -40.80
C ILE A 382 7.49 36.03 -41.14
N THR A 383 8.04 36.75 -42.11
CA THR A 383 7.46 38.00 -42.63
C THR A 383 6.12 37.78 -43.34
N TYR A 384 5.38 38.86 -43.62
CA TYR A 384 4.16 38.81 -44.44
C TYR A 384 4.40 38.21 -45.85
N SER A 385 5.61 38.37 -46.41
CA SER A 385 5.99 37.80 -47.70
C SER A 385 6.39 36.32 -47.64
N GLY A 386 6.34 35.68 -46.47
CA GLY A 386 6.70 34.27 -46.29
C GLY A 386 8.20 34.03 -46.11
N LYS A 387 9.02 35.08 -46.04
CA LYS A 387 10.46 34.95 -45.79
C LYS A 387 10.72 34.78 -44.29
N GLU A 388 11.46 33.72 -43.95
CA GLU A 388 11.95 33.46 -42.60
C GLU A 388 12.95 34.54 -42.15
N ILE A 389 12.74 35.04 -40.93
CA ILE A 389 13.51 36.12 -40.31
C ILE A 389 14.60 35.51 -39.43
N CYS A 390 14.18 34.70 -38.47
CA CYS A 390 15.04 34.04 -37.49
C CYS A 390 14.29 32.91 -36.79
N HIS A 391 15.04 32.09 -36.05
CA HIS A 391 14.50 31.13 -35.09
C HIS A 391 14.69 31.66 -33.67
N LEU A 392 13.74 31.34 -32.80
CA LEU A 392 13.83 31.56 -31.37
C LEU A 392 13.81 30.22 -30.65
N TYR A 393 14.58 30.12 -29.57
CA TYR A 393 14.84 28.89 -28.82
C TYR A 393 14.38 29.01 -27.37
N ASP A 394 14.58 27.95 -26.59
CA ASP A 394 14.35 27.92 -25.15
C ASP A 394 14.93 29.16 -24.45
N GLY A 395 14.08 29.85 -23.66
CA GLY A 395 14.45 31.09 -22.98
C GLY A 395 14.23 32.38 -23.80
N ASP A 396 13.88 32.28 -25.08
CA ASP A 396 13.47 33.45 -25.84
C ASP A 396 11.99 33.80 -25.61
N TYR A 397 11.60 34.99 -26.06
CA TYR A 397 10.21 35.47 -26.00
C TYR A 397 9.84 36.23 -27.26
N PHE A 398 8.55 36.24 -27.60
CA PHE A 398 8.06 36.90 -28.80
C PHE A 398 6.64 37.46 -28.65
N GLY A 399 6.26 38.31 -29.61
CA GLY A 399 4.92 38.86 -29.70
C GLY A 399 4.62 40.05 -28.78
N HIS A 400 5.62 40.57 -28.08
CA HIS A 400 5.51 41.68 -27.14
C HIS A 400 5.22 43.03 -27.83
N ASP A 401 5.71 43.24 -29.05
CA ASP A 401 5.56 44.52 -29.79
C ASP A 401 4.09 44.92 -29.98
N SER A 402 3.26 43.95 -30.34
CA SER A 402 1.81 44.14 -30.53
C SER A 402 1.04 44.46 -29.24
N LEU A 403 1.68 44.37 -28.07
CA LEU A 403 1.07 44.67 -26.77
C LEU A 403 1.35 46.10 -26.29
N LEU A 404 2.37 46.76 -26.84
CA LEU A 404 2.79 48.11 -26.44
C LEU A 404 1.71 49.16 -26.79
N SER A 405 1.15 49.08 -27.99
CA SER A 405 0.14 50.01 -28.50
C SER A 405 -1.17 49.29 -28.84
N THR A 406 -2.32 49.92 -28.57
CA THR A 406 -3.64 49.31 -28.81
C THR A 406 -3.93 49.03 -30.29
N ASN A 407 -3.38 49.84 -31.20
CA ASN A 407 -3.61 49.73 -32.65
C ASN A 407 -2.51 48.96 -33.40
N GLN A 408 -1.51 48.43 -32.70
CA GLN A 408 -0.38 47.76 -33.35
C GLN A 408 -0.73 46.29 -33.62
N ARG A 409 -0.67 45.90 -34.90
CA ARG A 409 -0.87 44.52 -35.36
C ARG A 409 0.45 43.74 -35.32
N ARG A 410 0.37 42.41 -35.31
CA ARG A 410 1.54 41.52 -35.46
C ARG A 410 2.29 41.86 -36.74
N GLN A 411 3.61 42.06 -36.69
CA GLN A 411 4.42 42.37 -37.88
C GLN A 411 4.84 41.10 -38.63
N GLU A 412 4.93 40.01 -37.88
CA GLU A 412 5.41 38.70 -38.29
C GLU A 412 4.38 37.62 -37.95
N SER A 413 4.52 36.47 -38.61
CA SER A 413 3.86 35.22 -38.25
C SER A 413 4.84 34.35 -37.50
N VAL A 414 4.36 33.54 -36.56
CA VAL A 414 5.21 32.60 -35.81
C VAL A 414 4.70 31.20 -36.00
N ILE A 415 5.60 30.29 -36.37
CA ILE A 415 5.31 28.88 -36.62
C ILE A 415 6.19 28.02 -35.71
N ALA A 416 5.60 27.00 -35.09
CA ALA A 416 6.33 26.01 -34.32
C ALA A 416 7.07 25.04 -35.25
N LEU A 417 8.40 24.92 -35.12
CA LEU A 417 9.20 23.98 -35.93
C LEU A 417 9.19 22.56 -35.35
N GLU A 418 8.89 22.46 -34.06
CA GLU A 418 8.74 21.23 -33.29
C GLU A 418 7.62 21.39 -32.25
N VAL A 419 7.45 20.41 -31.34
CA VAL A 419 6.49 20.58 -30.25
C VAL A 419 7.03 21.62 -29.29
N CYS A 420 6.29 22.72 -29.14
CA CYS A 420 6.68 23.86 -28.33
C CYS A 420 5.78 23.98 -27.09
N GLU A 421 6.41 24.11 -25.92
CA GLU A 421 5.76 24.48 -24.67
C GLU A 421 5.95 25.97 -24.43
N LEU A 422 4.86 26.72 -24.51
CA LEU A 422 4.86 28.17 -24.41
C LEU A 422 4.11 28.63 -23.17
N LEU A 423 4.59 29.71 -22.55
CA LEU A 423 3.89 30.39 -21.47
C LEU A 423 3.31 31.70 -21.98
N CYS A 424 1.99 31.77 -21.94
CA CYS A 424 1.22 32.90 -22.45
C CYS A 424 1.01 33.93 -21.34
N LEU A 425 1.36 35.18 -21.61
CA LEU A 425 1.01 36.34 -20.78
C LEU A 425 0.04 37.24 -21.54
N ASN A 426 -1.10 37.57 -20.93
CA ASN A 426 -2.09 38.42 -21.58
C ASN A 426 -1.66 39.90 -21.60
N ARG A 427 -2.27 40.69 -22.50
CA ARG A 427 -1.99 42.12 -22.65
C ARG A 427 -2.19 42.93 -21.36
N TYR A 428 -3.19 42.59 -20.55
CA TYR A 428 -3.50 43.32 -19.32
C TYR A 428 -2.39 43.15 -18.29
N ASP A 429 -1.97 41.91 -18.05
CA ASP A 429 -0.89 41.56 -17.13
C ASP A 429 0.47 42.05 -17.66
N PHE A 430 0.71 41.98 -18.98
CA PHE A 430 1.89 42.58 -19.59
C PHE A 430 1.98 44.09 -19.29
N LYS A 431 0.90 44.84 -19.49
CA LYS A 431 0.87 46.28 -19.19
C LYS A 431 1.05 46.56 -17.70
N ARG A 432 0.48 45.71 -16.84
CA ARG A 432 0.60 45.82 -15.39
C ARG A 432 2.06 45.67 -14.92
N TYR A 433 2.81 44.74 -15.50
CA TYR A 433 4.15 44.39 -15.03
C TYR A 433 5.29 45.10 -15.78
N PHE A 434 5.14 45.36 -17.08
CA PHE A 434 6.25 45.86 -17.92
C PHE A 434 6.07 47.30 -18.42
N ALA A 435 4.83 47.79 -18.62
CA ALA A 435 4.62 49.10 -19.27
C ALA A 435 5.06 50.32 -18.43
N LYS A 436 5.32 50.16 -17.12
CA LYS A 436 5.92 51.22 -16.29
C LYS A 436 7.44 51.32 -16.44
N ASN A 437 8.12 50.24 -16.83
CA ASN A 437 9.59 50.19 -16.89
C ASN A 437 10.17 50.33 -18.32
N LEU A 438 9.35 50.15 -19.36
CA LEU A 438 9.75 50.26 -20.78
C LEU A 438 9.65 51.69 -21.37
N ARG A 439 9.35 52.70 -20.54
CA ARG A 439 9.28 54.12 -20.93
C ARG A 439 10.48 54.96 -20.47
N ALA A 440 11.52 54.31 -19.94
CA ALA A 440 12.75 54.95 -19.48
C ALA A 440 13.87 54.76 -20.50
#